data_AF-A0A267HUE9-F1
#
_entry.id   AF-A0A267HUE9-F1
#
_cell.length_a   1.000
_cell.length_b   1.000
_cell.length_c   1.000
_cell.angle_alpha   90.00
_cell.angle_beta   90.00
_cell.angle_gamma   90.00
#
_symmetry.space_group_name_H-M   'P 1'
#
loop_
_entity.id
_entity.type
_entity.pdbx_description
1 polymer ?
#
loop_
_entity_poly.entity_id
_entity_poly.type
_entity_poly.pdbx_seq_one_letter_code
_entity_poly.pdbx_strand_id
1 'polypeptide(L)'
;MFPTDDQFIFTYTTQKGELNQPLHPDYLNNKLDALSKKFGLPKITPHGLRHTFVSDLLNNGVDDLVVKSLVGHAETSEITRNVYGHVNPEVQKETVNHLEDYRQKTS
;
A
#
# COMPACT_ATOMS: atom_id res chain seq x y z
N MET A 1 -6.53 26.55 -14.67
CA MET A 1 -5.97 27.13 -13.44
C MET A 1 -5.13 26.05 -12.80
N PHE A 2 -3.81 26.22 -12.73
CA PHE A 2 -2.90 25.25 -12.12
C PHE A 2 -2.95 25.41 -10.59
N PRO A 3 -2.82 24.31 -9.83
CA PRO A 3 -2.79 24.40 -8.37
C PRO A 3 -1.56 25.20 -7.91
N THR A 4 -1.77 26.08 -6.94
CA THR A 4 -0.68 26.81 -6.26
C THR A 4 0.02 25.90 -5.26
N ASP A 5 1.26 26.20 -4.87
CA ASP A 5 2.03 25.38 -3.91
C ASP A 5 1.31 25.16 -2.57
N ASP A 6 0.44 26.09 -2.16
CA ASP A 6 -0.37 25.99 -0.94
C ASP A 6 -1.70 25.23 -1.12
N GLN A 7 -1.97 24.65 -2.30
CA GLN A 7 -3.22 23.95 -2.58
C GLN A 7 -3.11 22.47 -2.20
N PHE A 8 -3.93 22.07 -1.22
CA PHE A 8 -4.09 20.66 -0.87
C PHE A 8 -4.88 19.93 -1.97
N ILE A 9 -4.51 18.67 -2.21
CA ILE A 9 -5.23 17.80 -3.16
C ILE A 9 -6.51 17.24 -2.55
N PHE A 10 -6.46 16.85 -1.27
CA PHE A 10 -7.60 16.34 -0.51
C PHE A 10 -8.10 17.40 0.44
N THR A 11 -9.23 18.01 0.09
CA THR A 11 -9.80 19.13 0.84
C THR A 11 -11.25 18.89 1.22
N TYR A 12 -11.73 19.70 2.14
CA TYR A 12 -13.15 19.85 2.41
C TYR A 12 -13.50 21.33 2.56
N THR A 13 -14.79 21.63 2.41
CA THR A 13 -15.34 22.97 2.63
C THR A 13 -15.88 23.05 4.06
N THR A 14 -15.50 24.09 4.80
CA THR A 14 -16.02 24.28 6.17
C THR A 14 -17.47 24.73 6.15
N GLN A 15 -18.13 24.65 7.30
CA GLN A 15 -19.49 25.20 7.47
C GLN A 15 -19.55 26.71 7.24
N LYS A 16 -18.41 27.41 7.37
CA LYS A 16 -18.27 28.85 7.09
C LYS A 16 -18.00 29.15 5.61
N GLY A 17 -17.92 28.13 4.75
CA GLY A 17 -17.65 28.27 3.32
C GLY A 17 -16.18 28.41 2.96
N GLU A 18 -15.25 28.18 3.89
CA GLU A 18 -13.82 28.27 3.62
C GLU A 18 -13.37 27.07 2.77
N LEU A 19 -12.65 27.36 1.69
CA LEU A 19 -12.09 26.36 0.77
C LEU A 19 -10.66 25.98 1.19
N ASN A 20 -10.13 24.92 0.58
CA ASN A 20 -8.75 24.46 0.74
C ASN A 20 -8.34 24.10 2.18
N GLN A 21 -9.27 23.53 2.97
CA GLN A 21 -8.94 23.02 4.29
C GLN A 21 -8.45 21.57 4.21
N PRO A 22 -7.40 21.18 4.95
CA PRO A 22 -6.84 19.83 4.89
C PRO A 22 -7.88 18.82 5.39
N LEU A 23 -8.11 17.77 4.60
CA LEU A 23 -9.04 16.72 4.97
C LEU A 23 -8.62 16.06 6.30
N HIS A 24 -9.56 15.93 7.23
CA HIS A 24 -9.30 15.29 8.52
C HIS A 24 -8.86 13.82 8.32
N PRO A 25 -7.83 13.32 9.01
CA PRO A 25 -7.33 11.94 8.83
C PRO A 25 -8.43 10.87 8.98
N ASP A 26 -9.34 11.04 9.94
CA ASP A 26 -10.46 10.11 10.16
C ASP A 26 -11.57 10.19 9.14
N TYR A 27 -11.58 11.20 8.26
CA TYR A 27 -12.63 11.34 7.25
C TYR A 27 -12.75 10.07 6.40
N LEU A 28 -11.61 9.56 5.93
CA LEU A 28 -11.59 8.38 5.07
C LEU A 28 -12.02 7.12 5.85
N ASN A 29 -11.56 6.97 7.10
CA ASN A 29 -11.99 5.88 7.98
C ASN A 29 -13.52 5.88 8.18
N ASN A 30 -14.09 7.03 8.54
CA ASN A 30 -15.53 7.17 8.76
C ASN A 30 -16.33 6.94 7.49
N LYS A 31 -15.83 7.41 6.33
CA LYS A 31 -16.48 7.20 5.04
C LYS A 31 -16.49 5.73 4.65
N LEU A 32 -15.36 5.03 4.82
CA LEU A 32 -15.25 3.60 4.54
C LEU A 32 -16.13 2.77 5.48
N ASP A 33 -16.17 3.09 6.78
CA ASP A 33 -17.05 2.41 7.74
C ASP A 33 -18.53 2.58 7.39
N ALA A 34 -18.94 3.80 7.03
CA ALA A 34 -20.30 4.07 6.59
C ALA A 34 -20.67 3.29 5.31
N LEU A 35 -19.75 3.19 4.34
CA LEU A 35 -19.94 2.41 3.13
C LEU A 35 -20.00 0.91 3.42
N SER A 36 -19.10 0.39 4.25
CA SER A 36 -19.11 -1.02 4.65
C SER A 36 -20.44 -1.40 5.29
N LYS A 37 -20.93 -0.59 6.24
CA LYS A 37 -22.24 -0.81 6.89
C LYS A 37 -23.39 -0.73 5.89
N LYS A 38 -23.37 0.26 4.98
CA LYS A 38 -24.42 0.45 3.98
C LYS A 38 -24.57 -0.74 3.03
N PHE A 39 -23.46 -1.38 2.67
CA PHE A 39 -23.44 -2.48 1.71
C PHE A 39 -23.26 -3.87 2.35
N GLY A 40 -23.27 -3.96 3.69
CA GLY A 40 -23.05 -5.22 4.41
C GLY A 40 -21.67 -5.83 4.19
N LEU A 41 -20.66 -5.00 3.89
CA LEU A 41 -19.29 -5.45 3.68
C LEU A 41 -18.57 -5.60 5.03
N PRO A 42 -17.52 -6.45 5.08
CA PRO A 42 -16.57 -6.45 6.18
C PRO A 42 -15.98 -5.07 6.43
N LYS A 43 -15.38 -4.87 7.62
CA LYS A 43 -14.72 -3.62 7.96
C LYS A 43 -13.55 -3.36 7.00
N ILE A 44 -13.62 -2.25 6.25
CA ILE A 44 -12.58 -1.78 5.35
C ILE A 44 -11.88 -0.58 5.99
N THR A 45 -10.55 -0.58 6.00
CA THR A 45 -9.73 0.53 6.51
C THR A 45 -8.70 0.94 5.46
N PRO A 46 -8.19 2.19 5.49
CA PRO A 46 -7.11 2.62 4.59
C PRO A 46 -5.86 1.72 4.70
N HIS A 47 -5.53 1.28 5.92
CA HIS A 47 -4.43 0.35 6.14
C HIS A 47 -4.72 -1.04 5.53
N GLY A 48 -5.96 -1.54 5.64
CA GLY A 48 -6.38 -2.77 4.98
C GLY A 48 -6.26 -2.70 3.46
N LEU A 49 -6.67 -1.57 2.85
CA LEU A 49 -6.50 -1.34 1.41
C LEU A 49 -5.02 -1.36 1.00
N ARG A 50 -4.16 -0.72 1.80
CA ARG A 50 -2.70 -0.72 1.58
C ARG A 50 -2.12 -2.13 1.68
N HIS A 51 -2.55 -2.94 2.64
CA HIS A 51 -2.15 -4.35 2.72
C HIS A 51 -2.58 -5.13 1.49
N THR A 52 -3.84 -5.01 1.06
CA THR A 52 -4.33 -5.68 -0.14
C THR A 52 -3.50 -5.31 -1.37
N PHE A 53 -3.16 -4.03 -1.54
CA PHE A 53 -2.29 -3.58 -2.62
C PHE A 53 -0.90 -4.22 -2.58
N VAL A 54 -0.27 -4.28 -1.41
CA VAL A 54 1.05 -4.92 -1.24
C VAL A 54 0.98 -6.42 -1.52
N SER A 55 -0.02 -7.10 -0.96
CA SER A 55 -0.22 -8.52 -1.19
C SER A 55 -0.44 -8.83 -2.67
N ASP A 56 -1.21 -8.00 -3.39
CA ASP A 56 -1.44 -8.15 -4.82
C ASP A 56 -0.13 -8.01 -5.63
N LEU A 57 0.68 -6.99 -5.35
CA LEU A 57 1.98 -6.81 -6.02
C LEU A 57 2.93 -8.00 -5.78
N LEU A 58 3.02 -8.48 -4.55
CA LEU A 58 3.90 -9.58 -4.19
C LEU A 58 3.41 -10.91 -4.80
N ASN A 59 2.10 -11.13 -4.84
CA ASN A 59 1.51 -12.31 -5.50
C ASN A 59 1.75 -12.31 -7.02
N ASN A 60 1.88 -11.12 -7.63
CA ASN A 60 2.23 -10.97 -9.04
C ASN A 60 3.75 -10.98 -9.31
N GLY A 61 4.57 -11.33 -8.31
CA GLY A 61 6.02 -11.48 -8.47
C GLY A 61 6.79 -10.16 -8.58
N VAL A 62 6.20 -9.04 -8.16
CA VAL A 62 6.91 -7.76 -8.10
C VAL A 62 7.96 -7.83 -6.98
N ASP A 63 9.20 -7.42 -7.31
CA ASP A 63 10.31 -7.42 -6.37
C ASP A 63 10.00 -6.58 -5.12
N ASP A 64 10.38 -7.07 -3.94
CA ASP A 64 10.08 -6.43 -2.66
C ASP A 64 10.69 -5.02 -2.54
N LEU A 65 11.87 -4.77 -3.11
CA LEU A 65 12.45 -3.42 -3.10
C LEU A 65 11.61 -2.45 -3.91
N VAL A 66 11.04 -2.93 -5.03
CA VAL A 66 10.10 -2.15 -5.85
C VAL A 66 8.82 -1.89 -5.07
N VAL A 67 8.22 -2.91 -4.45
CA VAL A 67 7.01 -2.74 -3.63
C VAL A 67 7.24 -1.75 -2.49
N LYS A 68 8.37 -1.85 -1.78
CA LYS A 68 8.75 -0.92 -0.71
C LYS A 68 8.89 0.51 -1.19
N SER A 69 9.46 0.72 -2.37
CA SER A 69 9.57 2.06 -2.98
C SER A 69 8.21 2.67 -3.32
N LEU A 70 7.26 1.86 -3.80
CA LEU A 70 5.92 2.30 -4.19
C LEU A 70 5.06 2.69 -2.99
N VAL A 71 5.18 1.96 -1.88
CA VAL A 71 4.37 2.22 -0.69
C VAL A 71 5.00 3.26 0.24
N GLY A 72 6.32 3.43 0.22
CA GLY A 72 7.07 4.33 1.09
C GLY A 72 7.44 3.71 2.44
N HIS A 73 8.50 4.26 3.06
CA HIS A 73 9.26 3.65 4.16
C HIS A 73 8.59 3.58 5.55
N ALA A 74 7.45 4.25 5.76
CA ALA A 74 6.96 4.54 7.10
C ALA A 74 6.34 3.34 7.85
N GLU A 75 5.87 2.30 7.16
CA GLU A 75 5.05 1.23 7.75
C GLU A 75 5.40 -0.15 7.16
N THR A 76 6.64 -0.32 6.70
CA THR A 76 7.09 -1.56 6.04
C THR A 76 7.20 -2.72 7.03
N SER A 77 7.42 -2.48 8.32
CA SER A 77 7.75 -3.51 9.32
C SER A 77 6.65 -4.55 9.54
N GLU A 78 5.39 -4.15 9.63
CA GLU A 78 4.27 -5.06 9.92
C GLU A 78 3.82 -5.86 8.67
N ILE A 79 3.88 -5.22 7.49
CA ILE A 79 3.56 -5.85 6.20
C ILE A 79 4.66 -6.83 5.78
N THR A 80 5.93 -6.43 5.88
CA THR A 80 7.08 -7.27 5.53
C THR A 80 7.09 -8.54 6.38
N ARG A 81 6.79 -8.47 7.68
CA ARG A 81 6.75 -9.65 8.56
C ARG A 81 5.70 -10.69 8.10
N ASN A 82 4.49 -10.23 7.77
CA ASN A 82 3.38 -11.11 7.41
C ASN A 82 3.48 -11.65 5.99
N VAL A 83 3.98 -10.87 5.03
CA VAL A 83 4.10 -11.36 3.65
C VAL A 83 5.33 -12.26 3.47
N TYR A 84 6.50 -11.91 4.03
CA TYR A 84 7.67 -12.81 3.98
C TYR A 84 7.47 -14.12 4.74
N GLY A 85 6.57 -14.15 5.72
CA GLY A 85 6.16 -15.39 6.39
C GLY A 85 5.38 -16.36 5.49
N HIS A 86 4.84 -15.88 4.35
CA HIS A 86 4.04 -16.65 3.41
C HIS A 86 4.62 -16.71 1.99
N VAL A 87 5.80 -16.12 1.73
CA VAL A 87 6.46 -16.28 0.43
C VAL A 87 6.71 -17.77 0.21
N ASN A 88 6.08 -18.28 -0.84
CA ASN A 88 6.07 -19.68 -1.22
C ASN A 88 7.51 -20.23 -1.27
N PRO A 89 7.85 -21.31 -0.54
CA PRO A 89 9.18 -21.90 -0.52
C PRO A 89 9.75 -22.18 -1.92
N GLU A 90 8.88 -22.46 -2.88
CA GLU A 90 9.25 -22.69 -4.28
C GLU A 90 9.87 -21.45 -4.94
N VAL A 91 9.36 -20.25 -4.66
CA VAL A 91 9.88 -18.99 -5.22
C VAL A 91 11.24 -18.65 -4.61
N GLN A 92 11.43 -18.93 -3.31
CA GLN A 92 12.75 -18.81 -2.69
C GLN A 92 13.76 -19.78 -3.32
N LYS A 93 13.33 -21.02 -3.60
CA LYS A 93 14.17 -22.06 -4.19
C LYS A 93 14.58 -21.72 -5.62
N GLU A 94 13.65 -21.21 -6.43
CA GLU A 94 13.97 -20.71 -7.78
C GLU A 94 14.96 -19.53 -7.74
N THR A 95 14.77 -18.59 -6.82
CA THR A 95 15.68 -17.43 -6.68
C THR A 95 17.09 -17.87 -6.30
N VAL A 96 17.22 -18.83 -5.38
CA VAL A 96 18.52 -19.40 -4.97
C VAL A 96 19.18 -20.14 -6.14
N ASN A 97 18.43 -20.98 -6.86
CA ASN A 97 18.96 -21.70 -8.02
C ASN A 97 19.45 -20.74 -9.11
N HIS A 98 18.70 -19.67 -9.38
CA HIS A 98 19.06 -18.68 -10.39
C HIS A 98 20.33 -17.88 -10.02
N LEU A 99 20.58 -17.69 -8.71
CA LEU A 99 21.82 -17.10 -8.19
C LEU A 99 23.02 -18.05 -8.31
N GLU A 100 22.83 -19.35 -8.09
CA GLU A 100 23.90 -20.34 -8.26
C GLU A 100 24.32 -20.49 -9.72
N ASP A 101 23.36 -20.54 -10.64
CA ASP A 101 23.61 -20.59 -12.09
C ASP A 101 24.37 -19.36 -12.60
N TYR A 102 24.07 -18.18 -12.06
CA TYR A 102 24.79 -16.95 -12.41
C TYR A 102 26.24 -17.00 -11.91
N ARG A 103 26.49 -17.59 -10.73
CA ARG A 103 27.85 -17.74 -10.19
C ARG A 103 28.69 -18.77 -10.96
N GLN A 104 28.07 -19.85 -11.45
CA GLN A 104 28.78 -20.86 -12.25
C GLN A 104 29.11 -20.40 -13.67
N LYS A 105 28.30 -19.53 -14.29
CA LYS A 105 28.57 -18.97 -15.63
C LYS A 105 29.66 -17.88 -15.66
N THR A 106 30.04 -17.37 -14.50
CA THR A 106 31.03 -16.28 -14.37
C THR A 106 32.38 -16.76 -13.82
N SER A 107 32.60 -18.07 -13.70
CA SER A 107 33.90 -18.72 -13.48
C SER A 107 34.30 -19.54 -14.70
#